data_AF-A0A7X9H9K4-F1
#
_entry.id   AF-A0A7X9H9K4-F1
#
_cell.length_a   1.000
_cell.length_b   1.000
_cell.length_c   1.000
_cell.angle_alpha   90.00
_cell.angle_beta   90.00
_cell.angle_gamma   90.00
#
_symmetry.space_group_name_H-M   'P 1'
#
loop_
_entity.id
_entity.type
_entity.pdbx_description
1 polymer ?
#
loop_
_entity_poly.entity_id
_entity_poly.type
_entity_poly.pdbx_seq_one_letter_code
_entity_poly.pdbx_strand_id
1 'polypeptide(L)'
;MNGGIRLTSKRDLPAARYMGLSLEKLLSAATKDLTILDTLNQTRIIVGSEIDENGVLLFPDGEPRFRMIYVNGGLATQHGRSLGENGRNAIRKFISNGGSYVGSCAGAFIVGSYLNEITPDVHEEYLGIWPGGYGISTRIMDTYTGMLVPNNSPLLKYHDFGGDHFIDSVYHNNGCYAAKDNIPEGTEILLRYVADTFNLRQPVHLEASCWAYKNNEFSGRVIAIGSHPESNCTDERLDLMAALIKYAMDGNGNPVIKGILKNREPRIMNLSTHNNNPEFTCIGDRQYHHFCINIPNKISEVVISLNHHKGRDNYDMHLFAKYNDFAFMDSADFRDITLGFDKVLKIRNPKAGKLYISVFCATTVDIVETFYGTHYTGRTDVLNGVPYTITVNY
;
A
#
# COMPACT_ATOMS: atom_id res chain seq x y z
N MET A 1 4.66 -7.07 4.69
CA MET A 1 4.96 -6.76 6.11
C MET A 1 6.43 -6.37 6.25
N ASN A 2 6.69 -5.22 6.84
CA ASN A 2 8.02 -4.70 7.12
C ASN A 2 8.40 -4.97 8.59
N GLY A 3 9.29 -5.93 8.78
CA GLY A 3 10.02 -6.20 10.02
C GLY A 3 11.52 -5.97 9.84
N GLY A 4 11.90 -4.98 9.01
CA GLY A 4 13.29 -4.65 8.71
C GLY A 4 14.08 -4.14 9.93
N ILE A 5 15.25 -3.58 9.66
CA ILE A 5 16.26 -3.23 10.65
C ILE A 5 15.66 -2.37 11.76
N ARG A 6 15.86 -2.80 13.02
CA ARG A 6 15.36 -2.16 14.26
C ARG A 6 13.85 -2.27 14.49
N LEU A 7 13.15 -3.05 13.69
CA LEU A 7 11.78 -3.50 13.99
C LEU A 7 11.79 -4.94 14.52
N THR A 8 10.71 -5.30 15.19
CA THR A 8 10.44 -6.69 15.54
C THR A 8 10.17 -7.48 14.27
N SER A 9 11.04 -8.44 13.95
CA SER A 9 10.82 -9.38 12.86
C SER A 9 9.77 -10.42 13.24
N LYS A 10 8.62 -10.37 12.58
CA LYS A 10 7.56 -11.39 12.66
C LYS A 10 7.46 -12.13 11.34
N ARG A 11 7.22 -13.43 11.36
CA ARG A 11 7.10 -14.25 10.14
C ARG A 11 5.68 -14.42 9.64
N ASP A 12 4.71 -14.23 10.53
CA ASP A 12 3.29 -14.36 10.26
C ASP A 12 2.55 -13.09 10.70
N LEU A 13 1.43 -12.83 10.04
CA LEU A 13 0.44 -11.85 10.43
C LEU A 13 -0.91 -12.58 10.48
N PRO A 14 -1.33 -13.11 11.64
CA PRO A 14 -2.52 -13.95 11.78
C PRO A 14 -3.78 -13.36 11.11
N ALA A 15 -3.98 -12.05 11.21
CA ALA A 15 -5.10 -11.37 10.55
C ALA A 15 -5.06 -11.50 9.01
N ALA A 16 -3.89 -11.41 8.39
CA ALA A 16 -3.76 -11.60 6.94
C ALA A 16 -4.12 -13.04 6.54
N ARG A 17 -3.66 -14.04 7.31
CA ARG A 17 -4.03 -15.45 7.11
C ARG A 17 -5.52 -15.69 7.32
N TYR A 18 -6.10 -15.12 8.39
CA TYR A 18 -7.52 -15.20 8.70
C TYR A 18 -8.40 -14.69 7.55
N MET A 19 -7.97 -13.63 6.87
CA MET A 19 -8.68 -13.06 5.72
C MET A 19 -8.30 -13.67 4.37
N GLY A 20 -7.39 -14.66 4.33
CA GLY A 20 -6.92 -15.28 3.08
C GLY A 20 -6.10 -14.35 2.18
N LEU A 21 -5.43 -13.34 2.76
CA LEU A 21 -4.58 -12.42 1.99
C LEU A 21 -3.22 -13.03 1.66
N SER A 22 -2.69 -12.72 0.48
CA SER A 22 -1.29 -12.93 0.17
C SER A 22 -0.41 -11.96 0.94
N LEU A 23 0.74 -12.42 1.45
CA LEU A 23 1.66 -11.62 2.22
C LEU A 23 3.10 -11.84 1.77
N GLU A 24 3.79 -10.76 1.46
CA GLU A 24 5.26 -10.74 1.35
C GLU A 24 5.88 -10.11 2.60
N LYS A 25 7.12 -10.45 2.90
CA LYS A 25 7.79 -9.97 4.12
C LYS A 25 9.23 -9.56 3.89
N LEU A 26 9.65 -8.57 4.69
CA LEU A 26 11.04 -8.17 4.89
C LEU A 26 11.36 -8.40 6.37
N LEU A 27 12.42 -9.16 6.64
CA LEU A 27 12.91 -9.46 7.97
C LEU A 27 14.40 -9.10 8.06
N SER A 28 14.81 -8.66 9.23
CA SER A 28 16.23 -8.49 9.56
C SER A 28 16.60 -9.35 10.77
N ALA A 29 17.88 -9.56 10.98
CA ALA A 29 18.37 -10.07 12.25
C ALA A 29 17.92 -9.19 13.43
N ALA A 30 17.90 -9.78 14.63
CA ALA A 30 17.67 -9.01 15.85
C ALA A 30 18.74 -7.92 16.00
N THR A 31 18.39 -6.83 16.67
CA THR A 31 19.26 -5.65 16.80
C THR A 31 20.71 -5.94 17.22
N LYS A 32 20.91 -6.93 18.10
CA LYS A 32 22.24 -7.33 18.61
C LYS A 32 23.07 -8.15 17.61
N ASP A 33 22.42 -8.69 16.58
CA ASP A 33 22.99 -9.62 15.59
C ASP A 33 22.98 -9.03 14.17
N LEU A 34 22.72 -7.73 14.01
CA LEU A 34 22.63 -7.07 12.71
C LEU A 34 23.95 -7.18 11.93
N THR A 35 23.84 -7.58 10.67
CA THR A 35 24.97 -7.75 9.76
C THR A 35 24.90 -6.77 8.59
N ILE A 36 26.00 -6.66 7.84
CA ILE A 36 26.02 -5.90 6.57
C ILE A 36 24.98 -6.47 5.58
N LEU A 37 24.74 -7.78 5.62
CA LEU A 37 23.77 -8.44 4.74
C LEU A 37 22.34 -7.96 5.02
N ASP A 38 21.97 -7.67 6.27
CA ASP A 38 20.66 -7.10 6.61
C ASP A 38 20.47 -5.71 5.98
N THR A 39 21.51 -4.86 6.04
CA THR A 39 21.51 -3.55 5.39
C THR A 39 21.35 -3.68 3.88
N LEU A 40 22.15 -4.54 3.24
CA LEU A 40 22.06 -4.78 1.80
C LEU A 40 20.68 -5.32 1.40
N ASN A 41 20.10 -6.22 2.21
CA ASN A 41 18.78 -6.78 1.98
C ASN A 41 17.67 -5.73 2.11
N GLN A 42 17.69 -4.91 3.15
CA GLN A 42 16.70 -3.85 3.32
C GLN A 42 16.80 -2.82 2.18
N THR A 43 18.02 -2.37 1.85
CA THR A 43 18.22 -1.42 0.76
C THR A 43 17.74 -1.99 -0.56
N ARG A 44 18.16 -3.20 -0.94
CA ARG A 44 17.77 -3.77 -2.24
C ARG A 44 16.27 -4.01 -2.38
N ILE A 45 15.58 -4.34 -1.28
CA ILE A 45 14.14 -4.62 -1.29
C ILE A 45 13.33 -3.33 -1.28
N ILE A 46 13.68 -2.34 -0.46
CA ILE A 46 12.87 -1.12 -0.31
C ILE A 46 13.25 -0.05 -1.33
N VAL A 47 14.54 0.10 -1.64
CA VAL A 47 15.06 1.15 -2.52
C VAL A 47 15.19 0.66 -3.96
N GLY A 48 15.64 -0.59 -4.14
CA GLY A 48 15.85 -1.18 -5.45
C GLY A 48 17.25 -1.78 -5.64
N SER A 49 17.40 -2.49 -6.75
CA SER A 49 18.60 -3.22 -7.16
C SER A 49 18.69 -3.26 -8.69
N GLU A 50 19.73 -3.88 -9.24
CA GLU A 50 19.85 -4.08 -10.69
C GLU A 50 18.70 -4.92 -11.28
N ILE A 51 18.14 -5.86 -10.50
CA ILE A 51 17.04 -6.72 -10.94
C ILE A 51 15.68 -6.00 -10.85
N ASP A 52 15.56 -5.05 -9.92
CA ASP A 52 14.33 -4.30 -9.66
C ASP A 52 14.70 -2.88 -9.22
N GLU A 53 14.79 -1.98 -10.18
CA GLU A 53 15.32 -0.62 -9.97
C GLU A 53 14.41 0.24 -9.08
N ASN A 54 13.16 -0.19 -8.90
CA ASN A 54 12.11 0.54 -8.20
C ASN A 54 11.96 0.09 -6.73
N GLY A 55 12.57 -1.03 -6.38
CA GLY A 55 12.25 -1.75 -5.15
C GLY A 55 10.86 -2.38 -5.20
N VAL A 56 10.59 -3.24 -4.22
CA VAL A 56 9.41 -4.11 -4.21
C VAL A 56 8.09 -3.35 -4.13
N LEU A 57 8.10 -2.13 -3.57
CA LEU A 57 6.88 -1.37 -3.29
C LEU A 57 6.26 -0.72 -4.53
N LEU A 58 7.07 -0.41 -5.55
CA LEU A 58 6.67 0.46 -6.65
C LEU A 58 6.81 -0.25 -8.01
N PHE A 59 5.81 -0.11 -8.86
CA PHE A 59 5.92 -0.39 -10.28
C PHE A 59 6.84 0.64 -10.97
N PRO A 60 7.27 0.38 -12.22
CA PRO A 60 8.14 1.30 -12.96
C PRO A 60 7.61 2.74 -13.06
N ASP A 61 6.30 2.90 -13.13
CA ASP A 61 5.61 4.19 -13.17
C ASP A 61 5.33 4.79 -11.79
N GLY A 62 5.79 4.14 -10.72
CA GLY A 62 5.60 4.56 -9.34
C GLY A 62 4.27 4.14 -8.72
N GLU A 63 3.37 3.46 -9.42
CA GLU A 63 2.15 2.93 -8.80
C GLU A 63 2.48 1.83 -7.76
N PRO A 64 1.66 1.65 -6.72
CA PRO A 64 1.94 0.69 -5.65
C PRO A 64 1.77 -0.76 -6.12
N ARG A 65 2.77 -1.62 -5.90
CA ARG A 65 2.67 -3.08 -6.16
C ARG A 65 1.79 -3.81 -5.16
N PHE A 66 1.70 -3.28 -3.94
CA PHE A 66 0.90 -3.84 -2.86
C PHE A 66 -0.29 -2.94 -2.54
N ARG A 67 -1.38 -3.55 -2.10
CA ARG A 67 -2.51 -2.81 -1.52
C ARG A 67 -2.11 -2.13 -0.21
N MET A 68 -1.24 -2.75 0.58
CA MET A 68 -0.90 -2.21 1.89
C MET A 68 0.50 -2.64 2.34
N ILE A 69 1.20 -1.76 3.04
CA ILE A 69 2.34 -2.09 3.88
C ILE A 69 1.93 -2.10 5.35
N TYR A 70 2.22 -3.19 6.05
CA TYR A 70 2.16 -3.25 7.51
C TYR A 70 3.57 -3.08 8.10
N VAL A 71 3.77 -2.18 9.07
CA VAL A 71 5.05 -1.91 9.73
C VAL A 71 4.98 -2.28 11.20
N ASN A 72 5.87 -3.18 11.62
CA ASN A 72 5.94 -3.70 12.98
C ASN A 72 6.38 -2.64 14.00
N GLY A 73 6.21 -2.96 15.29
CA GLY A 73 6.85 -2.21 16.39
C GLY A 73 8.37 -2.38 16.45
N GLY A 74 9.03 -1.64 17.34
CA GLY A 74 10.50 -1.59 17.44
C GLY A 74 11.02 -0.20 17.81
N LEU A 75 12.08 0.25 17.15
CA LEU A 75 12.73 1.55 17.40
C LEU A 75 12.52 2.48 16.19
N ALA A 76 11.45 3.29 16.23
CA ALA A 76 11.00 4.12 15.10
C ALA A 76 12.11 4.98 14.48
N THR A 77 12.77 5.82 15.27
CA THR A 77 13.86 6.68 14.78
C THR A 77 15.01 5.87 14.16
N GLN A 78 15.41 4.77 14.78
CA GLN A 78 16.53 3.96 14.27
C GLN A 78 16.15 3.19 13.00
N HIS A 79 14.91 2.70 12.91
CA HIS A 79 14.39 2.13 11.67
C HIS A 79 14.38 3.18 10.56
N GLY A 80 13.84 4.36 10.85
CA GLY A 80 13.85 5.52 9.96
C GLY A 80 15.24 5.88 9.44
N ARG A 81 16.26 5.91 10.31
CA ARG A 81 17.67 6.08 9.90
C ARG A 81 18.14 4.97 8.97
N SER A 82 17.84 3.73 9.31
CA SER A 82 18.31 2.56 8.56
C SER A 82 17.74 2.47 7.14
N LEU A 83 16.58 3.09 6.88
CA LEU A 83 16.00 3.20 5.54
C LEU A 83 16.78 4.19 4.66
N GLY A 84 17.44 5.18 5.27
CA GLY A 84 17.96 6.34 4.55
C GLY A 84 16.86 7.16 3.87
N GLU A 85 17.23 8.24 3.19
CA GLU A 85 16.26 9.12 2.55
C GLU A 85 15.54 8.43 1.37
N ASN A 86 16.26 7.64 0.58
CA ASN A 86 15.66 6.91 -0.54
C ASN A 86 14.63 5.88 -0.07
N GLY A 87 14.90 5.15 1.02
CA GLY A 87 13.94 4.16 1.56
C GLY A 87 12.69 4.82 2.15
N ARG A 88 12.85 5.95 2.85
CA ARG A 88 11.71 6.74 3.32
C ARG A 88 10.89 7.30 2.16
N ASN A 89 11.55 7.80 1.11
CA ASN A 89 10.88 8.30 -0.08
C ASN A 89 10.15 7.20 -0.88
N ALA A 90 10.68 5.98 -0.93
CA ALA A 90 9.96 4.84 -1.53
C ALA A 90 8.64 4.57 -0.81
N ILE A 91 8.64 4.58 0.54
CA ILE A 91 7.42 4.41 1.34
C ILE A 91 6.46 5.60 1.17
N ARG A 92 6.98 6.85 1.18
CA ARG A 92 6.16 8.05 0.93
C ARG A 92 5.48 7.99 -0.44
N LYS A 93 6.22 7.62 -1.49
CA LYS A 93 5.70 7.44 -2.86
C LYS A 93 4.65 6.34 -2.93
N PHE A 94 4.90 5.21 -2.30
CA PHE A 94 3.94 4.10 -2.22
C PHE A 94 2.60 4.59 -1.68
N ILE A 95 2.62 5.42 -0.63
CA ILE A 95 1.41 5.98 -0.03
C ILE A 95 0.78 7.07 -0.88
N SER A 96 1.57 8.04 -1.36
CA SER A 96 1.04 9.13 -2.19
C SER A 96 0.39 8.63 -3.47
N ASN A 97 0.83 7.48 -3.97
CA ASN A 97 0.36 6.87 -5.21
C ASN A 97 -0.72 5.80 -4.99
N GLY A 98 -1.24 5.66 -3.76
CA GLY A 98 -2.47 4.90 -3.49
C GLY A 98 -2.31 3.67 -2.61
N GLY A 99 -1.08 3.27 -2.25
CA GLY A 99 -0.81 2.16 -1.35
C GLY A 99 -1.11 2.53 0.10
N SER A 100 -1.82 1.68 0.84
CA SER A 100 -2.22 1.99 2.22
C SER A 100 -1.17 1.56 3.25
N TYR A 101 -1.24 2.11 4.45
CA TYR A 101 -0.28 1.87 5.52
C TYR A 101 -0.99 1.49 6.81
N VAL A 102 -0.49 0.46 7.50
CA VAL A 102 -0.84 0.17 8.90
C VAL A 102 0.45 0.06 9.71
N GLY A 103 0.56 0.78 10.81
CA GLY A 103 1.72 0.71 11.69
C GLY A 103 1.33 0.51 13.14
N SER A 104 2.01 -0.42 13.82
CA SER A 104 1.85 -0.63 15.27
C SER A 104 3.08 -0.12 16.02
N CYS A 105 2.90 0.51 17.19
CA CYS A 105 4.01 0.99 18.05
C CYS A 105 5.02 1.82 17.25
N ALA A 106 6.24 1.34 16.96
CA ALA A 106 7.20 2.07 16.12
C ALA A 106 6.68 2.43 14.73
N GLY A 107 5.90 1.55 14.11
CA GLY A 107 5.19 1.85 12.87
C GLY A 107 4.16 2.97 13.05
N ALA A 108 3.56 3.11 14.23
CA ALA A 108 2.66 4.23 14.52
C ALA A 108 3.42 5.53 14.85
N PHE A 109 4.58 5.46 15.53
CA PHE A 109 5.41 6.65 15.77
C PHE A 109 5.93 7.28 14.49
N ILE A 110 6.44 6.45 13.57
CA ILE A 110 7.21 6.91 12.41
C ILE A 110 6.34 7.63 11.36
N VAL A 111 5.00 7.60 11.47
CA VAL A 111 4.10 8.23 10.49
C VAL A 111 4.11 9.76 10.55
N GLY A 112 4.40 10.34 11.72
CA GLY A 112 4.29 11.78 11.98
C GLY A 112 5.40 12.61 11.31
N SER A 113 5.22 13.94 11.36
CA SER A 113 6.03 14.89 10.56
C SER A 113 6.98 15.78 11.38
N TYR A 114 6.73 16.06 12.66
CA TYR A 114 7.51 17.03 13.47
C TYR A 114 7.61 16.66 14.95
N LEU A 115 8.60 17.25 15.66
CA LEU A 115 8.98 16.96 17.05
C LEU A 115 8.23 17.77 18.13
N ASN A 116 7.62 18.91 17.83
CA ASN A 116 6.68 19.65 18.69
C ASN A 116 6.09 20.86 17.91
N GLU A 117 5.07 21.53 18.47
CA GLU A 117 4.42 22.72 17.87
C GLU A 117 5.26 24.00 17.93
N ILE A 118 6.30 24.04 18.78
CA ILE A 118 7.06 25.26 19.12
C ILE A 118 8.27 25.44 18.18
N THR A 119 8.86 24.33 17.74
CA THR A 119 9.86 24.26 16.67
C THR A 119 9.44 23.13 15.72
N PRO A 120 8.96 23.45 14.49
CA PRO A 120 8.61 22.48 13.47
C PRO A 120 9.89 21.87 12.84
N ASP A 121 10.82 21.42 13.68
CA ASP A 121 11.96 20.64 13.25
C ASP A 121 11.41 19.29 12.79
N VAL A 122 11.41 19.11 11.47
CA VAL A 122 11.05 17.86 10.82
C VAL A 122 11.95 16.77 11.40
N HIS A 123 11.34 15.70 11.90
CA HIS A 123 12.13 14.53 12.28
C HIS A 123 12.54 13.84 10.99
N GLU A 124 13.72 14.14 10.44
CA GLU A 124 14.17 13.70 9.12
C GLU A 124 14.13 12.17 8.93
N GLU A 125 14.25 11.43 10.02
CA GLU A 125 14.14 9.98 10.08
C GLU A 125 12.71 9.44 9.92
N TYR A 126 11.68 10.28 10.11
CA TYR A 126 10.28 9.85 10.06
C TYR A 126 9.70 9.98 8.65
N LEU A 127 8.58 9.30 8.42
CA LEU A 127 7.96 9.20 7.12
C LEU A 127 7.19 10.46 6.74
N GLY A 128 6.63 11.22 7.70
CA GLY A 128 5.84 12.41 7.39
C GLY A 128 4.64 12.12 6.48
N ILE A 129 4.00 10.95 6.67
CA ILE A 129 2.84 10.46 5.89
C ILE A 129 1.51 10.75 6.58
N TRP A 130 1.57 11.30 7.79
CA TRP A 130 0.47 11.91 8.51
C TRP A 130 0.89 13.35 8.88
N PRO A 131 0.07 14.36 8.59
CA PRO A 131 0.44 15.76 8.82
C PRO A 131 0.45 16.17 10.29
N GLY A 132 0.10 15.28 11.21
CA GLY A 132 0.24 15.51 12.65
C GLY A 132 1.71 15.39 13.08
N GLY A 133 2.00 15.85 14.29
CA GLY A 133 3.33 15.62 14.85
C GLY A 133 3.53 14.17 15.27
N TYR A 134 4.69 13.87 15.84
CA TYR A 134 4.97 12.54 16.37
C TYR A 134 3.92 12.12 17.43
N GLY A 135 3.58 10.83 17.43
CA GLY A 135 2.78 10.25 18.49
C GLY A 135 3.50 10.39 19.84
N ILE A 136 2.77 10.71 20.90
CA ILE A 136 3.34 10.84 22.24
C ILE A 136 3.45 9.45 22.85
N SER A 137 4.64 9.10 23.36
CA SER A 137 4.86 7.84 24.07
C SER A 137 4.02 7.77 25.33
N THR A 138 3.37 6.62 25.54
CA THR A 138 2.61 6.33 26.77
C THR A 138 3.53 6.07 27.97
N ARG A 139 4.78 5.66 27.73
CA ARG A 139 5.74 5.14 28.74
C ARG A 139 5.23 3.93 29.53
N ILE A 140 4.19 3.27 29.03
CA ILE A 140 3.61 2.06 29.60
C ILE A 140 4.36 0.87 28.99
N MET A 141 4.97 0.01 29.81
CA MET A 141 5.83 -1.08 29.33
C MET A 141 5.20 -2.44 29.66
N ASP A 142 5.36 -3.40 28.74
CA ASP A 142 5.10 -4.83 28.94
C ASP A 142 3.80 -5.16 29.69
N THR A 143 2.68 -4.65 29.18
CA THR A 143 1.37 -4.86 29.79
C THR A 143 0.27 -4.91 28.73
N TYR A 144 -0.98 -4.89 29.15
CA TYR A 144 -2.13 -4.86 28.28
C TYR A 144 -2.98 -3.62 28.57
N THR A 145 -3.60 -3.08 27.52
CA THR A 145 -4.52 -1.95 27.61
C THR A 145 -5.85 -2.30 26.96
N GLY A 146 -6.94 -1.82 27.54
CA GLY A 146 -8.25 -1.84 26.89
C GLY A 146 -8.35 -0.75 25.83
N MET A 147 -9.25 -0.94 24.87
CA MET A 147 -9.54 0.01 23.80
C MET A 147 -11.04 0.27 23.73
N LEU A 148 -11.43 1.53 23.87
CA LEU A 148 -12.78 1.97 23.55
C LEU A 148 -12.87 2.22 22.04
N VAL A 149 -13.88 1.64 21.41
CA VAL A 149 -14.25 1.89 20.01
C VAL A 149 -15.31 3.01 20.00
N PRO A 150 -15.02 4.22 19.50
CA PRO A 150 -16.04 5.25 19.39
C PRO A 150 -17.22 4.78 18.53
N ASN A 151 -18.45 5.19 18.89
CA ASN A 151 -19.67 4.80 18.15
C ASN A 151 -19.66 5.18 16.66
N ASN A 152 -18.88 6.20 16.30
CA ASN A 152 -18.71 6.66 14.93
C ASN A 152 -17.44 6.10 14.27
N SER A 153 -16.73 5.17 14.91
CA SER A 153 -15.53 4.55 14.36
C SER A 153 -15.89 3.74 13.11
N PRO A 154 -15.20 3.96 11.98
CA PRO A 154 -15.44 3.19 10.76
C PRO A 154 -15.08 1.70 10.91
N LEU A 155 -14.36 1.32 11.97
CA LEU A 155 -14.03 -0.08 12.26
C LEU A 155 -15.28 -0.93 12.53
N LEU A 156 -16.35 -0.31 13.05
CA LEU A 156 -17.63 -0.98 13.32
C LEU A 156 -18.35 -1.50 12.06
N LYS A 157 -17.90 -1.08 10.85
CA LYS A 157 -18.37 -1.66 9.58
C LYS A 157 -17.87 -3.08 9.35
N TYR A 158 -16.78 -3.48 10.00
CA TYR A 158 -16.11 -4.76 9.77
C TYR A 158 -16.35 -5.76 10.89
N HIS A 159 -16.40 -5.29 12.13
CA HIS A 159 -16.59 -6.11 13.34
C HIS A 159 -17.34 -5.30 14.41
N ASP A 160 -18.20 -5.96 15.19
CA ASP A 160 -19.02 -5.33 16.25
C ASP A 160 -18.34 -5.30 17.62
N PHE A 161 -17.21 -6.02 17.77
CA PHE A 161 -16.42 -6.14 19.00
C PHE A 161 -17.32 -6.44 20.20
N GLY A 162 -18.10 -7.53 20.10
CA GLY A 162 -18.97 -7.98 21.18
C GLY A 162 -20.21 -7.11 21.43
N GLY A 163 -20.35 -5.99 20.69
CA GLY A 163 -21.46 -5.03 20.81
C GLY A 163 -21.34 -4.09 22.01
N ASP A 164 -20.31 -4.23 22.85
CA ASP A 164 -20.02 -3.32 23.97
C ASP A 164 -19.05 -2.20 23.59
N HIS A 165 -18.53 -2.24 22.36
CA HIS A 165 -17.57 -1.29 21.79
C HIS A 165 -16.29 -1.21 22.61
N PHE A 166 -15.88 -2.32 23.21
CA PHE A 166 -14.68 -2.41 24.03
C PHE A 166 -13.85 -3.62 23.59
N ILE A 167 -12.55 -3.41 23.41
CA ILE A 167 -11.61 -4.48 23.09
C ILE A 167 -10.63 -4.56 24.24
N ASP A 168 -10.74 -5.62 25.04
CA ASP A 168 -9.88 -5.78 26.21
C ASP A 168 -8.51 -6.36 25.85
N SER A 169 -7.56 -6.17 26.77
CA SER A 169 -6.32 -6.94 26.81
C SER A 169 -5.48 -6.91 25.52
N VAL A 170 -5.36 -5.73 24.89
CA VAL A 170 -4.47 -5.51 23.74
C VAL A 170 -3.05 -5.28 24.25
N TYR A 171 -2.08 -6.09 23.81
CA TYR A 171 -0.69 -5.98 24.28
C TYR A 171 -0.12 -4.59 23.97
N HIS A 172 0.57 -4.01 24.94
CA HIS A 172 1.08 -2.66 24.88
C HIS A 172 2.50 -2.60 25.44
N ASN A 173 3.40 -2.03 24.63
CA ASN A 173 4.79 -1.81 25.04
C ASN A 173 5.32 -0.51 24.44
N ASN A 174 5.32 0.53 25.25
CA ASN A 174 5.79 1.87 24.96
C ASN A 174 5.15 2.53 23.73
N GLY A 175 3.92 2.15 23.41
CA GLY A 175 3.20 2.65 22.24
C GLY A 175 2.96 4.15 22.30
N CYS A 176 2.39 4.69 21.23
CA CYS A 176 1.99 6.09 21.16
C CYS A 176 0.49 6.32 21.25
N TYR A 177 0.11 7.58 21.43
CA TYR A 177 -1.19 8.13 21.10
C TYR A 177 -1.04 9.41 20.26
N ALA A 178 -2.06 9.76 19.50
CA ALA A 178 -2.17 11.08 18.89
C ALA A 178 -2.69 12.08 19.93
N ALA A 179 -1.87 13.08 20.26
CA ALA A 179 -2.23 14.09 21.25
C ALA A 179 -3.30 15.03 20.71
N LYS A 180 -4.33 15.33 21.52
CA LYS A 180 -5.52 16.09 21.12
C LYS A 180 -5.23 17.41 20.41
N ASP A 181 -4.23 18.17 20.87
CA ASP A 181 -3.88 19.47 20.30
C ASP A 181 -3.16 19.35 18.94
N ASN A 182 -2.73 18.15 18.59
CA ASN A 182 -1.89 17.84 17.44
C ASN A 182 -2.55 16.84 16.48
N ILE A 183 -3.88 16.86 16.41
CA ILE A 183 -4.69 16.02 15.50
C ILE A 183 -5.15 16.89 14.32
N PRO A 184 -4.55 16.74 13.13
CA PRO A 184 -4.95 17.51 11.94
C PRO A 184 -6.40 17.22 11.52
N GLU A 185 -7.00 18.20 10.85
CA GLU A 185 -8.27 18.02 10.16
C GLU A 185 -8.22 16.81 9.21
N GLY A 186 -9.33 16.07 9.11
CA GLY A 186 -9.41 14.84 8.34
C GLY A 186 -8.81 13.60 9.01
N THR A 187 -8.22 13.74 10.21
CA THR A 187 -7.81 12.57 11.01
C THR A 187 -9.03 11.94 11.69
N GLU A 188 -9.22 10.64 11.47
CA GLU A 188 -10.29 9.84 12.07
C GLU A 188 -9.77 9.13 13.32
N ILE A 189 -10.44 9.30 14.46
CA ILE A 189 -10.09 8.57 15.68
C ILE A 189 -10.80 7.22 15.67
N LEU A 190 -10.03 6.15 15.59
CA LEU A 190 -10.55 4.79 15.45
C LEU A 190 -10.76 4.11 16.80
N LEU A 191 -9.86 4.38 17.75
CA LEU A 191 -9.85 3.82 19.11
C LEU A 191 -9.33 4.83 20.11
N ARG A 192 -9.71 4.65 21.38
CA ARG A 192 -9.15 5.37 22.52
C ARG A 192 -8.66 4.41 23.59
N TYR A 193 -7.57 4.76 24.28
CA TYR A 193 -7.08 3.95 25.39
C TYR A 193 -8.10 3.90 26.53
N VAL A 194 -8.25 2.73 27.11
CA VAL A 194 -8.83 2.53 28.43
C VAL A 194 -7.74 1.84 29.25
N ALA A 195 -6.96 2.65 29.96
CA ALA A 195 -5.99 2.17 30.91
C ALA A 195 -6.48 2.51 32.31
N ASP A 196 -6.24 1.61 33.27
CA ASP A 196 -6.48 1.89 34.68
C ASP A 196 -5.39 2.87 35.15
N THR A 197 -5.69 4.16 35.09
CA THR A 197 -4.70 5.24 35.25
C THR A 197 -4.20 5.44 36.68
N PHE A 198 -4.69 4.68 37.66
CA PHE A 198 -4.34 4.90 39.07
C PHE A 198 -2.85 4.70 39.39
N ASN A 199 -2.10 3.95 38.57
CA ASN A 199 -0.69 3.64 38.82
C ASN A 199 0.28 4.06 37.69
N LEU A 200 -0.19 4.80 36.69
CA LEU A 200 0.64 5.19 35.55
C LEU A 200 1.22 6.60 35.73
N ARG A 201 2.49 6.77 35.37
CA ARG A 201 3.19 8.08 35.44
C ARG A 201 2.64 9.13 34.46
N GLN A 202 1.84 8.72 33.48
CA GLN A 202 1.24 9.60 32.48
C GLN A 202 -0.22 9.16 32.25
N PRO A 203 -1.20 10.08 32.37
CA PRO A 203 -2.59 9.75 32.09
C PRO A 203 -2.78 9.61 30.58
N VAL A 204 -3.07 8.39 30.12
CA VAL A 204 -3.37 8.10 28.70
C VAL A 204 -4.83 7.71 28.48
N HIS A 205 -5.63 7.67 29.54
CA HIS A 205 -7.03 7.28 29.46
C HIS A 205 -7.79 8.23 28.51
N LEU A 206 -8.54 7.65 27.58
CA LEU A 206 -9.26 8.28 26.48
C LEU A 206 -8.41 9.01 25.43
N GLU A 207 -7.09 8.95 25.50
CA GLU A 207 -6.24 9.43 24.42
C GLU A 207 -6.42 8.58 23.16
N ALA A 208 -6.20 9.18 21.98
CA ALA A 208 -6.38 8.51 20.69
C ALA A 208 -5.32 7.43 20.47
N SER A 209 -5.66 6.18 20.79
CA SER A 209 -4.76 5.03 20.71
C SER A 209 -4.57 4.50 19.29
N CYS A 210 -5.56 4.76 18.43
CA CYS A 210 -5.50 4.46 17.02
C CYS A 210 -6.19 5.55 16.20
N TRP A 211 -5.57 5.96 15.10
CA TRP A 211 -6.09 6.97 14.19
C TRP A 211 -5.81 6.60 12.74
N ALA A 212 -6.62 7.18 11.84
CA ALA A 212 -6.45 7.08 10.41
C ALA A 212 -6.41 8.46 9.74
N TYR A 213 -5.72 8.54 8.61
CA TYR A 213 -5.66 9.71 7.76
C TYR A 213 -5.59 9.30 6.29
N LYS A 214 -6.31 10.03 5.43
CA LYS A 214 -6.21 9.89 3.98
C LYS A 214 -6.08 11.29 3.39
N ASN A 215 -4.99 11.54 2.67
CA ASN A 215 -4.67 12.89 2.19
C ASN A 215 -5.64 13.38 1.11
N ASN A 216 -5.95 12.50 0.16
CA ASN A 216 -6.90 12.73 -0.92
C ASN A 216 -7.37 11.38 -1.49
N GLU A 217 -8.23 11.42 -2.50
CA GLU A 217 -8.81 10.22 -3.11
C GLU A 217 -7.79 9.31 -3.82
N PHE A 218 -6.62 9.83 -4.23
CA PHE A 218 -5.56 9.10 -4.93
C PHE A 218 -4.46 8.57 -4.00
N SER A 219 -4.30 9.14 -2.80
CA SER A 219 -3.40 8.59 -1.78
C SER A 219 -4.00 7.38 -1.08
N GLY A 220 -3.17 6.48 -0.58
CA GLY A 220 -3.61 5.42 0.32
C GLY A 220 -3.90 5.94 1.74
N ARG A 221 -4.67 5.15 2.50
CA ARG A 221 -4.99 5.46 3.90
C ARG A 221 -3.85 5.05 4.80
N VAL A 222 -3.46 5.94 5.71
CA VAL A 222 -2.50 5.68 6.79
C VAL A 222 -3.26 5.39 8.07
N ILE A 223 -2.96 4.27 8.72
CA ILE A 223 -3.49 3.90 10.03
C ILE A 223 -2.32 3.68 10.98
N ALA A 224 -2.41 4.28 12.15
CA ALA A 224 -1.42 4.14 13.21
C ALA A 224 -2.12 3.68 14.48
N ILE A 225 -1.58 2.65 15.14
CA ILE A 225 -2.03 2.15 16.43
C ILE A 225 -0.86 2.03 17.40
N GLY A 226 -0.97 2.61 18.59
CA GLY A 226 0.13 2.54 19.56
C GLY A 226 0.36 1.15 20.12
N SER A 227 -0.68 0.32 20.19
CA SER A 227 -0.62 -1.04 20.75
C SER A 227 -0.36 -2.11 19.70
N HIS A 228 -0.29 -3.37 20.14
CA HIS A 228 0.16 -4.50 19.36
C HIS A 228 -0.92 -5.57 19.13
N PRO A 229 -1.93 -5.31 18.27
CA PRO A 229 -2.94 -6.32 17.96
C PRO A 229 -2.39 -7.43 17.05
N GLU A 230 -1.25 -7.22 16.37
CA GLU A 230 -0.81 -7.99 15.22
C GLU A 230 -0.44 -9.46 15.47
N SER A 231 -0.29 -9.86 16.74
CA SER A 231 0.08 -11.23 17.12
C SER A 231 -1.08 -12.08 17.62
N ASN A 232 -2.28 -11.50 17.73
CA ASN A 232 -3.42 -12.23 18.25
C ASN A 232 -4.00 -13.16 17.17
N CYS A 233 -4.35 -14.39 17.57
CA CYS A 233 -4.86 -15.43 16.67
C CYS A 233 -6.34 -15.75 16.90
N THR A 234 -6.99 -15.11 17.87
CA THR A 234 -8.38 -15.35 18.27
C THR A 234 -9.05 -14.06 18.75
N ASP A 235 -10.37 -14.12 18.83
CA ASP A 235 -11.23 -13.14 19.51
C ASP A 235 -11.14 -11.71 18.94
N GLU A 236 -11.64 -10.74 19.69
CA GLU A 236 -11.77 -9.34 19.27
C GLU A 236 -10.44 -8.67 18.91
N ARG A 237 -9.32 -9.20 19.40
CA ARG A 237 -7.98 -8.68 19.09
C ARG A 237 -7.50 -9.10 17.70
N LEU A 238 -7.86 -10.31 17.27
CA LEU A 238 -7.68 -10.73 15.88
C LEU A 238 -8.59 -9.90 14.97
N ASP A 239 -9.86 -9.76 15.36
CA ASP A 239 -10.85 -8.96 14.64
C ASP A 239 -10.43 -7.48 14.54
N LEU A 240 -9.79 -6.93 15.56
CA LEU A 240 -9.22 -5.59 15.52
C LEU A 240 -8.17 -5.48 14.42
N MET A 241 -7.16 -6.36 14.40
CA MET A 241 -6.14 -6.30 13.37
C MET A 241 -6.74 -6.52 11.97
N ALA A 242 -7.72 -7.42 11.85
CA ALA A 242 -8.44 -7.63 10.59
C ALA A 242 -9.22 -6.38 10.14
N ALA A 243 -9.93 -5.72 11.05
CA ALA A 243 -10.67 -4.48 10.79
C ALA A 243 -9.72 -3.35 10.35
N LEU A 244 -8.56 -3.20 11.00
CA LEU A 244 -7.55 -2.20 10.62
C LEU A 244 -7.01 -2.46 9.20
N ILE A 245 -6.71 -3.71 8.86
CA ILE A 245 -6.23 -4.06 7.52
C ILE A 245 -7.31 -3.84 6.46
N LYS A 246 -8.55 -4.30 6.70
CA LYS A 246 -9.69 -4.06 5.79
C LYS A 246 -9.94 -2.58 5.60
N TYR A 247 -9.95 -1.81 6.69
CA TYR A 247 -10.13 -0.37 6.61
C TYR A 247 -8.97 0.29 5.84
N ALA A 248 -7.73 -0.13 6.03
CA ALA A 248 -6.62 0.39 5.22
C ALA A 248 -6.79 0.07 3.72
N MET A 249 -7.14 -1.16 3.35
CA MET A 249 -7.31 -1.57 1.95
C MET A 249 -8.50 -0.89 1.27
N ASP A 250 -9.63 -0.72 1.95
CA ASP A 250 -10.77 0.06 1.44
C ASP A 250 -10.40 1.55 1.26
N GLY A 251 -9.31 1.98 1.89
CA GLY A 251 -8.73 3.31 1.78
C GLY A 251 -7.67 3.46 0.71
N ASN A 252 -7.45 2.46 -0.15
CA ASN A 252 -6.53 2.59 -1.27
C ASN A 252 -6.88 3.79 -2.18
N GLY A 253 -5.88 4.28 -2.89
CA GLY A 253 -6.04 5.34 -3.88
C GLY A 253 -6.88 4.89 -5.07
N ASN A 254 -7.62 5.83 -5.66
CA ASN A 254 -8.33 5.60 -6.90
C ASN A 254 -7.35 5.28 -8.05
N PRO A 255 -7.69 4.36 -8.97
CA PRO A 255 -6.86 4.10 -10.14
C PRO A 255 -6.64 5.35 -11.00
N VAL A 256 -5.45 5.47 -11.59
CA VAL A 256 -5.08 6.63 -12.40
C VAL A 256 -5.21 6.31 -13.88
N ILE A 257 -5.79 7.24 -14.65
CA ILE A 257 -5.87 7.14 -16.11
C ILE A 257 -4.55 7.63 -16.71
N LYS A 258 -3.83 6.74 -17.41
CA LYS A 258 -2.59 7.06 -18.15
C LYS A 258 -2.81 7.99 -19.33
N GLY A 259 -4.01 8.01 -19.90
CA GLY A 259 -4.38 8.97 -20.93
C GLY A 259 -5.72 8.70 -21.60
N ILE A 260 -6.15 9.69 -22.38
CA ILE A 260 -7.29 9.57 -23.30
C ILE A 260 -6.75 9.16 -24.66
N LEU A 261 -7.13 7.96 -25.15
CA LEU A 261 -6.69 7.48 -26.46
C LEU A 261 -7.47 8.20 -27.56
N LYS A 262 -6.79 8.46 -28.67
CA LYS A 262 -7.37 9.13 -29.84
C LYS A 262 -7.51 8.15 -30.98
N ASN A 263 -8.52 8.37 -31.82
CA ASN A 263 -8.80 7.51 -32.97
C ASN A 263 -7.60 7.44 -33.92
N ARG A 264 -7.15 6.23 -34.24
CA ARG A 264 -6.02 5.90 -35.13
C ARG A 264 -4.66 6.45 -34.70
N GLU A 265 -4.55 7.04 -33.51
CA GLU A 265 -3.27 7.52 -32.98
C GLU A 265 -2.71 6.47 -32.00
N PRO A 266 -1.57 5.82 -32.32
CA PRO A 266 -0.94 4.88 -31.41
C PRO A 266 -0.40 5.61 -30.17
N ARG A 267 -0.66 5.06 -28.99
CA ARG A 267 0.01 5.46 -27.75
C ARG A 267 1.10 4.45 -27.40
N ILE A 268 2.32 4.92 -27.31
CA ILE A 268 3.52 4.11 -27.04
C ILE A 268 3.85 4.23 -25.55
N MET A 269 3.93 3.10 -24.87
CA MET A 269 4.24 2.99 -23.44
C MET A 269 5.59 2.29 -23.31
N ASN A 270 6.68 3.04 -23.40
CA ASN A 270 8.04 2.49 -23.53
C ASN A 270 9.09 3.22 -22.68
N LEU A 271 8.68 4.19 -21.85
CA LEU A 271 9.62 4.87 -20.98
C LEU A 271 9.94 4.00 -19.76
N SER A 272 11.15 4.15 -19.23
CA SER A 272 11.57 3.54 -17.97
C SER A 272 11.25 4.46 -16.79
N THR A 273 11.43 3.96 -15.56
CA THR A 273 11.39 4.76 -14.34
C THR A 273 12.30 6.00 -14.41
N HIS A 274 13.49 5.87 -15.00
CA HIS A 274 14.49 6.94 -15.07
C HIS A 274 14.07 8.12 -15.94
N ASN A 275 13.07 7.93 -16.81
CA ASN A 275 12.53 9.03 -17.62
C ASN A 275 11.63 9.96 -16.81
N ASN A 276 11.24 9.59 -15.59
CA ASN A 276 10.39 10.38 -14.68
C ASN A 276 9.09 10.88 -15.37
N ASN A 277 8.48 10.02 -16.18
CA ASN A 277 7.26 10.32 -16.92
C ASN A 277 6.27 9.14 -16.85
N PRO A 278 5.56 9.01 -15.70
CA PRO A 278 4.71 7.85 -15.41
C PRO A 278 3.50 7.69 -16.36
N GLU A 279 3.17 8.72 -17.15
CA GLU A 279 2.09 8.65 -18.14
C GLU A 279 2.44 7.76 -19.34
N PHE A 280 3.73 7.58 -19.65
CA PHE A 280 4.23 6.82 -20.80
C PHE A 280 5.20 5.69 -20.41
N THR A 281 5.37 5.46 -19.11
CA THR A 281 6.20 4.38 -18.58
C THR A 281 5.62 3.00 -18.91
N CYS A 282 6.49 2.02 -19.11
CA CYS A 282 6.15 0.62 -19.34
C CYS A 282 5.39 0.00 -18.15
N ILE A 283 4.68 -1.11 -18.40
CA ILE A 283 3.84 -1.78 -17.39
C ILE A 283 4.61 -2.86 -16.64
N GLY A 284 4.55 -2.86 -15.32
CA GLY A 284 5.13 -3.87 -14.44
C GLY A 284 4.31 -5.16 -14.35
N ASP A 285 4.77 -6.14 -13.57
CA ASP A 285 4.07 -7.41 -13.40
C ASP A 285 2.77 -7.28 -12.64
N ARG A 286 1.72 -7.95 -13.11
CA ARG A 286 0.38 -7.90 -12.49
C ARG A 286 -0.15 -6.47 -12.30
N GLN A 287 0.43 -5.50 -12.98
CA GLN A 287 0.00 -4.12 -12.96
C GLN A 287 -1.16 -3.94 -13.95
N TYR A 288 -2.04 -2.99 -13.64
CA TYR A 288 -3.01 -2.45 -14.57
C TYR A 288 -2.58 -1.07 -15.05
N HIS A 289 -2.62 -0.83 -16.37
CA HIS A 289 -2.64 0.53 -16.92
C HIS A 289 -4.04 0.85 -17.43
N HIS A 290 -4.58 1.99 -17.02
CA HIS A 290 -5.92 2.41 -17.40
C HIS A 290 -5.90 3.55 -18.41
N PHE A 291 -6.81 3.49 -19.37
CA PHE A 291 -7.03 4.49 -20.41
C PHE A 291 -8.52 4.75 -20.56
N CYS A 292 -8.86 5.80 -21.30
CA CYS A 292 -10.24 6.00 -21.72
C CYS A 292 -10.34 6.51 -23.15
N ILE A 293 -11.52 6.32 -23.74
CA ILE A 293 -11.93 6.96 -24.99
C ILE A 293 -13.33 7.54 -24.81
N ASN A 294 -13.65 8.54 -25.63
CA ASN A 294 -15.00 9.06 -25.76
C ASN A 294 -15.57 8.58 -27.09
N ILE A 295 -16.47 7.61 -27.04
CA ILE A 295 -17.09 7.00 -28.22
C ILE A 295 -18.14 7.97 -28.78
N PRO A 296 -18.01 8.41 -30.05
CA PRO A 296 -19.01 9.23 -30.70
C PRO A 296 -20.35 8.51 -30.91
N ASN A 297 -21.40 9.27 -31.23
CA ASN A 297 -22.68 8.71 -31.66
C ASN A 297 -22.54 8.01 -33.02
N LYS A 298 -23.31 6.92 -33.20
CA LYS A 298 -23.48 6.20 -34.48
C LYS A 298 -22.21 5.56 -35.04
N ILE A 299 -21.28 5.17 -34.19
CA ILE A 299 -20.15 4.31 -34.57
C ILE A 299 -20.64 2.88 -34.75
N SER A 300 -20.18 2.20 -35.81
CA SER A 300 -20.53 0.80 -36.09
C SER A 300 -19.61 -0.19 -35.37
N GLU A 301 -18.34 0.18 -35.13
CA GLU A 301 -17.36 -0.67 -34.46
C GLU A 301 -16.27 0.17 -33.78
N VAL A 302 -15.85 -0.25 -32.59
CA VAL A 302 -14.59 0.18 -31.95
C VAL A 302 -13.65 -1.02 -31.92
N VAL A 303 -12.43 -0.84 -32.42
CA VAL A 303 -11.36 -1.84 -32.38
C VAL A 303 -10.23 -1.31 -31.51
N ILE A 304 -9.90 -2.05 -30.45
CA ILE A 304 -8.78 -1.75 -29.55
C ILE A 304 -7.70 -2.79 -29.80
N SER A 305 -6.49 -2.35 -30.10
CA SER A 305 -5.37 -3.23 -30.40
C SER A 305 -4.20 -2.95 -29.46
N LEU A 306 -3.66 -4.02 -28.90
CA LEU A 306 -2.43 -4.02 -28.10
C LEU A 306 -1.35 -4.76 -28.89
N ASN A 307 -0.18 -4.16 -29.05
CA ASN A 307 0.93 -4.74 -29.79
C ASN A 307 2.22 -4.68 -29.00
N HIS A 308 3.01 -5.74 -29.09
CA HIS A 308 4.36 -5.79 -28.53
C HIS A 308 5.34 -4.87 -29.28
N HIS A 309 6.44 -4.54 -28.59
CA HIS A 309 7.62 -3.97 -29.25
C HIS A 309 8.54 -5.11 -29.73
N LYS A 310 9.32 -4.88 -30.78
CA LYS A 310 10.19 -5.90 -31.37
C LYS A 310 11.06 -6.58 -30.30
N GLY A 311 11.01 -7.92 -30.24
CA GLY A 311 11.77 -8.73 -29.26
C GLY A 311 11.15 -8.76 -27.85
N ARG A 312 9.88 -8.39 -27.72
CA ARG A 312 9.09 -8.42 -26.47
C ARG A 312 7.76 -9.16 -26.66
N ASP A 313 7.72 -10.18 -27.50
CA ASP A 313 6.52 -10.98 -27.79
C ASP A 313 6.29 -12.14 -26.80
N ASN A 314 7.27 -12.42 -25.94
CA ASN A 314 7.28 -13.52 -24.97
C ASN A 314 6.61 -13.19 -23.62
N TYR A 315 5.62 -12.29 -23.61
CA TYR A 315 4.82 -11.96 -22.43
C TYR A 315 3.34 -12.22 -22.70
N ASP A 316 2.62 -12.51 -21.63
CA ASP A 316 1.17 -12.61 -21.62
C ASP A 316 0.58 -11.29 -21.14
N MET A 317 -0.24 -10.67 -21.99
CA MET A 317 -0.95 -9.44 -21.68
C MET A 317 -2.45 -9.71 -21.72
N HIS A 318 -3.23 -9.02 -20.91
CA HIS A 318 -4.68 -9.02 -21.03
C HIS A 318 -5.18 -7.63 -21.40
N LEU A 319 -6.28 -7.58 -22.15
CA LEU A 319 -6.93 -6.35 -22.55
C LEU A 319 -8.40 -6.38 -22.11
N PHE A 320 -8.83 -5.31 -21.45
CA PHE A 320 -10.16 -5.17 -20.89
C PHE A 320 -10.82 -3.87 -21.35
N ALA A 321 -12.15 -3.86 -21.45
CA ALA A 321 -12.91 -2.64 -21.61
C ALA A 321 -14.24 -2.68 -20.84
N LYS A 322 -14.67 -1.53 -20.33
CA LYS A 322 -15.91 -1.37 -19.54
C LYS A 322 -16.49 0.02 -19.75
N TYR A 323 -17.81 0.11 -19.82
CA TYR A 323 -18.49 1.39 -19.91
C TYR A 323 -18.54 2.10 -18.55
N ASN A 324 -18.27 3.42 -18.56
CA ASN A 324 -18.43 4.34 -17.43
C ASN A 324 -17.63 4.06 -16.15
N ASP A 325 -16.84 2.99 -16.07
CA ASP A 325 -16.05 2.62 -14.90
C ASP A 325 -14.81 1.81 -15.31
N PHE A 326 -13.80 1.70 -14.44
CA PHE A 326 -12.56 0.97 -14.70
C PHE A 326 -12.81 -0.51 -15.00
N ALA A 327 -12.08 -1.03 -16.00
CA ALA A 327 -12.22 -2.41 -16.44
C ALA A 327 -11.19 -3.30 -15.73
N PHE A 328 -11.65 -4.19 -14.85
CA PHE A 328 -10.82 -5.21 -14.22
C PHE A 328 -11.22 -6.61 -14.71
N MET A 329 -10.36 -7.61 -14.47
CA MET A 329 -10.58 -8.99 -14.92
C MET A 329 -11.99 -9.53 -14.62
N ASP A 330 -12.51 -9.24 -13.43
CA ASP A 330 -13.79 -9.76 -12.92
C ASP A 330 -14.98 -8.83 -13.18
N SER A 331 -14.76 -7.64 -13.73
CA SER A 331 -15.80 -6.61 -13.89
C SER A 331 -15.88 -5.97 -15.28
N ALA A 332 -15.01 -6.37 -16.21
CA ALA A 332 -14.99 -5.86 -17.57
C ALA A 332 -16.18 -6.38 -18.41
N ASP A 333 -16.75 -5.50 -19.23
CA ASP A 333 -17.79 -5.84 -20.20
C ASP A 333 -17.22 -6.62 -21.39
N PHE A 334 -15.96 -6.32 -21.75
CA PHE A 334 -15.23 -6.95 -22.85
C PHE A 334 -13.83 -7.31 -22.39
N ARG A 335 -13.34 -8.49 -22.79
CA ARG A 335 -12.01 -8.97 -22.39
C ARG A 335 -11.37 -9.90 -23.40
N ASP A 336 -10.06 -9.78 -23.52
CA ASP A 336 -9.18 -10.72 -24.22
C ASP A 336 -8.10 -11.14 -23.23
N ILE A 337 -8.21 -12.38 -22.78
CA ILE A 337 -7.32 -13.04 -21.80
C ILE A 337 -6.60 -14.24 -22.43
N THR A 338 -6.57 -14.29 -23.77
CA THR A 338 -5.83 -15.35 -24.48
C THR A 338 -4.34 -15.22 -24.21
N LEU A 339 -3.62 -16.34 -24.25
CA LEU A 339 -2.15 -16.34 -24.09
C LEU A 339 -1.47 -15.50 -25.19
N GLY A 340 -0.27 -15.02 -24.89
CA GLY A 340 0.55 -14.18 -25.75
C GLY A 340 0.29 -12.68 -25.57
N PHE A 341 1.11 -11.88 -26.24
CA PHE A 341 1.14 -10.44 -26.04
C PHE A 341 0.05 -9.69 -26.77
N ASP A 342 -0.08 -9.95 -28.08
CA ASP A 342 -0.94 -9.14 -28.94
C ASP A 342 -2.41 -9.44 -28.63
N LYS A 343 -3.21 -8.37 -28.55
CA LYS A 343 -4.65 -8.44 -28.21
C LYS A 343 -5.45 -7.58 -29.14
N VAL A 344 -6.65 -8.04 -29.47
CA VAL A 344 -7.61 -7.28 -30.27
C VAL A 344 -9.01 -7.44 -29.70
N LEU A 345 -9.57 -6.34 -29.19
CA LEU A 345 -10.98 -6.26 -28.81
C LEU A 345 -11.79 -5.54 -29.89
N LYS A 346 -12.90 -6.15 -30.30
CA LYS A 346 -13.87 -5.56 -31.23
C LYS A 346 -15.22 -5.39 -30.54
N ILE A 347 -15.71 -4.16 -30.47
CA ILE A 347 -17.00 -3.81 -29.88
C ILE A 347 -17.89 -3.28 -30.99
N ARG A 348 -18.90 -4.08 -31.39
CA ARG A 348 -19.85 -3.71 -32.44
C ARG A 348 -21.01 -2.90 -31.88
N ASN A 349 -21.46 -1.90 -32.65
CA ASN A 349 -22.51 -0.95 -32.28
C ASN A 349 -22.33 -0.42 -30.85
N PRO A 350 -21.16 0.14 -30.51
CA PRO A 350 -20.87 0.57 -29.15
C PRO A 350 -21.82 1.69 -28.71
N LYS A 351 -22.14 1.71 -27.41
CA LYS A 351 -22.84 2.85 -26.80
C LYS A 351 -21.94 4.08 -26.86
N ALA A 352 -22.52 5.22 -27.23
CA ALA A 352 -21.83 6.51 -27.13
C ALA A 352 -21.52 6.84 -25.66
N GLY A 353 -20.41 7.55 -25.43
CA GLY A 353 -19.97 7.93 -24.09
C GLY A 353 -18.60 7.38 -23.73
N LYS A 354 -18.29 7.37 -22.42
CA LYS A 354 -16.95 7.04 -21.93
C LYS A 354 -16.79 5.53 -21.82
N LEU A 355 -15.77 5.01 -22.52
CA LEU A 355 -15.30 3.64 -22.37
C LEU A 355 -13.93 3.67 -21.72
N TYR A 356 -13.78 2.92 -20.64
CA TYR A 356 -12.50 2.69 -19.97
C TYR A 356 -11.87 1.42 -20.55
N ILE A 357 -10.57 1.48 -20.75
CA ILE A 357 -9.77 0.42 -21.33
C ILE A 357 -8.64 0.14 -20.34
N SER A 358 -8.37 -1.12 -20.06
CA SER A 358 -7.27 -1.50 -19.17
C SER A 358 -6.37 -2.53 -19.84
N VAL A 359 -5.07 -2.32 -19.73
CA VAL A 359 -4.03 -3.29 -20.08
C VAL A 359 -3.51 -3.90 -18.80
N PHE A 360 -3.32 -5.22 -18.76
CA PHE A 360 -2.78 -5.93 -17.61
C PHE A 360 -1.63 -6.84 -18.02
N CYS A 361 -0.53 -6.80 -17.30
CA CYS A 361 0.60 -7.71 -17.52
C CYS A 361 0.36 -9.00 -16.72
N ALA A 362 0.03 -10.09 -17.41
CA ALA A 362 -0.24 -11.38 -16.76
C ALA A 362 1.05 -12.15 -16.44
N THR A 363 2.11 -11.93 -17.21
CA THR A 363 3.45 -12.42 -16.87
C THR A 363 3.92 -11.78 -15.56
N THR A 364 4.50 -12.61 -14.68
CA THR A 364 4.91 -12.21 -13.34
C THR A 364 6.16 -13.00 -12.93
N VAL A 365 6.78 -12.54 -11.86
CA VAL A 365 7.93 -13.19 -11.24
C VAL A 365 7.53 -14.44 -10.46
N ASP A 366 8.50 -15.33 -10.27
CA ASP A 366 8.39 -16.41 -9.30
C ASP A 366 8.85 -15.91 -7.93
N ILE A 367 8.23 -16.45 -6.87
CA ILE A 367 8.51 -16.05 -5.50
C ILE A 367 9.17 -17.20 -4.73
N VAL A 368 10.31 -16.91 -4.09
CA VAL A 368 11.02 -17.84 -3.20
C VAL A 368 11.08 -17.26 -1.79
N GLU A 369 10.72 -18.09 -0.82
CA GLU A 369 10.85 -17.77 0.61
C GLU A 369 12.30 -17.97 1.07
N THR A 370 12.83 -16.97 1.76
CA THR A 370 14.20 -16.95 2.29
C THR A 370 14.20 -16.54 3.77
N PHE A 371 15.35 -16.62 4.43
CA PHE A 371 15.45 -16.27 5.85
C PHE A 371 15.16 -14.79 6.16
N TYR A 372 15.44 -13.89 5.20
CA TYR A 372 15.17 -12.45 5.30
C TYR A 372 13.81 -12.07 4.69
N GLY A 373 13.03 -13.04 4.22
CA GLY A 373 11.69 -12.83 3.66
C GLY A 373 11.58 -13.24 2.21
N THR A 374 10.89 -12.45 1.40
CA THR A 374 10.47 -12.83 0.04
C THR A 374 11.51 -12.40 -1.01
N HIS A 375 11.84 -13.29 -1.96
CA HIS A 375 12.79 -13.01 -3.06
C HIS A 375 12.18 -13.34 -4.42
N TYR A 376 12.42 -12.49 -5.41
CA TYR A 376 11.90 -12.64 -6.78
C TYR A 376 12.90 -13.35 -7.68
N THR A 377 12.40 -14.26 -8.51
CA THR A 377 13.15 -15.08 -9.47
C THR A 377 12.35 -15.28 -10.75
N GLY A 378 12.87 -16.07 -11.70
CA GLY A 378 12.18 -16.36 -12.96
C GLY A 378 12.17 -15.17 -13.91
N ARG A 379 10.99 -14.71 -14.32
CA ARG A 379 10.79 -13.60 -15.28
C ARG A 379 11.00 -12.22 -14.65
N THR A 380 12.16 -11.98 -14.04
CA THR A 380 12.44 -10.70 -13.34
C THR A 380 12.53 -9.50 -14.26
N ASP A 381 12.62 -9.70 -15.58
CA ASP A 381 12.61 -8.65 -16.59
C ASP A 381 11.33 -7.79 -16.59
N VAL A 382 10.22 -8.32 -16.07
CA VAL A 382 8.95 -7.58 -15.90
C VAL A 382 9.00 -6.50 -14.82
N LEU A 383 9.93 -6.60 -13.85
CA LEU A 383 9.98 -5.70 -12.69
C LEU A 383 10.37 -4.27 -13.10
N ASN A 384 11.17 -4.15 -14.16
CA ASN A 384 11.56 -2.89 -14.79
C ASN A 384 10.66 -2.53 -16.00
N GLY A 385 9.60 -3.30 -16.19
CA GLY A 385 8.46 -3.02 -17.07
C GLY A 385 8.57 -3.51 -18.51
N VAL A 386 7.40 -3.80 -19.07
CA VAL A 386 7.21 -4.36 -20.40
C VAL A 386 6.67 -3.28 -21.34
N PRO A 387 7.38 -2.93 -22.43
CA PRO A 387 6.93 -1.88 -23.33
C PRO A 387 5.83 -2.39 -24.27
N TYR A 388 4.86 -1.53 -24.59
CA TYR A 388 3.78 -1.87 -25.51
C TYR A 388 3.27 -0.66 -26.28
N THR A 389 2.44 -0.92 -27.30
CA THR A 389 1.69 0.11 -28.02
C THR A 389 0.21 -0.24 -27.99
N ILE A 390 -0.63 0.73 -27.62
CA ILE A 390 -2.08 0.61 -27.67
C ILE A 390 -2.67 1.59 -28.68
N THR A 391 -3.58 1.11 -29.51
CA THR A 391 -4.27 1.91 -30.54
C THR A 391 -5.76 1.62 -30.50
N VAL A 392 -6.57 2.65 -30.76
CA VAL A 392 -8.02 2.51 -30.89
C VAL A 392 -8.46 3.02 -32.25
N ASN A 393 -9.36 2.29 -32.91
CA ASN A 393 -9.96 2.66 -34.20
C ASN A 393 -11.48 2.65 -34.11
N TYR A 394 -12.15 3.71 -34.58
CA TYR A 394 -13.60 3.79 -34.74
C TYR A 394 -14.04 4.77 -35.83
#